data_AF-A0AAV2SFN7-F1
#
_entry.id   AF-A0AAV2SFN7-F1
#
_cell.length_a   1.000
_cell.length_b   1.000
_cell.length_c   1.000
_cell.angle_alpha   90.00
_cell.angle_beta   90.00
_cell.angle_gamma   90.00
#
_symmetry.space_group_name_H-M   'P 1'
#
loop_
_entity.id
_entity.type
_entity.pdbx_description
1 polymer ?
#
loop_
_entity_poly.entity_id
_entity_poly.type
_entity_poly.pdbx_seq_one_letter_code
_entity_poly.pdbx_strand_id
1 'polypeptide(L)'
;FHSVLNNSPDMKIITGIFLLISLGMGQCYCPNSFEAIGQAGCCYYFSVKHDQYETFQEARDYCQELGELLGADVDLAEIGRSGNKCCNDIELLEAMSDKGVSYPWIGATDSSSEGTWRWVHSQEV
;
A
#
# COMPACT_ATOMS: atom_id res chain seq x y z
N PHE A 1 5.75 5.00 7.31
CA PHE A 1 4.46 4.46 6.90
C PHE A 1 4.50 4.12 5.42
N HIS A 2 3.64 3.23 4.92
CA HIS A 2 3.51 2.91 3.50
C HIS A 2 2.07 2.54 3.18
N SER A 3 1.63 2.64 1.94
CA SER A 3 0.19 2.66 1.61
C SER A 3 -0.11 1.96 0.29
N VAL A 4 -1.15 1.13 0.27
CA VAL A 4 -1.51 0.26 -0.88
C VAL A 4 -2.68 0.83 -1.67
N LEU A 5 -2.56 0.87 -3.00
CA LEU A 5 -3.64 1.30 -3.91
C LEU A 5 -4.29 0.11 -4.59
N ASN A 6 -5.62 0.04 -4.56
CA ASN A 6 -6.41 -0.93 -5.31
C ASN A 6 -7.23 -0.21 -6.40
N ASN A 7 -6.88 -0.42 -7.67
CA ASN A 7 -7.69 0.02 -8.81
C ASN A 7 -8.82 -0.99 -9.10
N SER A 8 -10.06 -0.49 -9.24
CA SER A 8 -11.25 -1.26 -9.66
C SER A 8 -11.52 -1.08 -11.17
N PRO A 9 -11.77 -2.13 -11.97
CA PRO A 9 -12.16 -1.99 -13.36
C PRO A 9 -13.68 -2.16 -13.58
N ASP A 10 -14.43 -1.07 -13.63
CA ASP A 10 -15.80 -1.09 -14.18
C ASP A 10 -15.82 -0.55 -15.62
N MET A 11 -15.71 -1.44 -16.61
CA MET A 11 -15.83 -1.09 -18.04
C MET A 11 -16.89 -1.95 -18.75
N LYS A 12 -17.97 -1.31 -19.22
CA LYS A 12 -19.06 -1.92 -19.99
C LYS A 12 -18.60 -2.20 -21.43
N ILE A 13 -18.56 -3.47 -21.83
CA ILE A 13 -18.14 -3.93 -23.16
C ILE A 13 -19.28 -3.73 -24.17
N ILE A 14 -19.07 -2.88 -25.19
CA ILE A 14 -19.90 -2.79 -26.40
C ILE A 14 -19.31 -3.72 -27.46
N THR A 15 -20.18 -4.55 -28.03
CA THR A 15 -19.93 -5.64 -28.98
C THR A 15 -19.32 -5.16 -30.31
N GLY A 16 -18.15 -5.72 -30.70
CA GLY A 16 -17.58 -5.51 -32.04
C GLY A 16 -16.16 -6.09 -32.17
N ILE A 17 -15.97 -6.99 -33.13
CA ILE A 17 -14.82 -7.89 -33.31
C ILE A 17 -13.50 -7.13 -33.57
N PHE A 18 -12.56 -7.22 -32.63
CA PHE A 18 -11.10 -7.19 -32.83
C PHE A 18 -10.45 -8.07 -31.75
N LEU A 19 -10.11 -9.32 -32.09
CA LEU A 19 -9.34 -10.23 -31.24
C LEU A 19 -7.85 -9.85 -31.32
N LEU A 20 -7.50 -8.73 -30.69
CA LEU A 20 -6.20 -8.63 -30.03
C LEU A 20 -6.49 -9.00 -28.58
N ILE A 21 -6.04 -10.19 -28.17
CA ILE A 21 -5.97 -10.52 -26.75
C ILE A 21 -4.93 -9.56 -26.18
N SER A 22 -5.36 -8.36 -25.80
CA SER A 22 -4.65 -7.62 -24.76
C SER A 22 -4.77 -8.51 -23.54
N LEU A 23 -3.73 -9.30 -23.29
CA LEU A 23 -3.38 -9.68 -21.93
C LEU A 23 -3.28 -8.34 -21.20
N GLY A 24 -4.40 -7.88 -20.65
CA GLY A 24 -4.43 -6.93 -19.57
C GLY A 24 -3.79 -7.65 -18.40
N MET A 25 -2.46 -7.80 -18.45
CA MET A 25 -1.67 -7.93 -17.26
C MET A 25 -2.08 -6.71 -16.46
N GLY A 26 -2.85 -6.91 -15.38
CA GLY A 26 -3.11 -5.87 -14.41
C GLY A 26 -1.76 -5.42 -13.90
N GLN A 27 -1.18 -4.43 -14.58
CA GLN A 27 0.08 -3.85 -14.18
C GLN A 27 -0.25 -3.02 -12.95
N CYS A 28 0.42 -3.35 -11.86
CA CYS A 28 0.29 -2.62 -10.62
C CYS A 28 0.98 -1.27 -10.86
N TYR A 29 0.16 -0.24 -11.11
CA TYR A 29 0.60 1.12 -11.42
C TYR A 29 0.61 1.95 -10.13
N CYS A 30 1.73 2.62 -9.88
CA CYS A 30 1.89 3.49 -8.74
C CYS A 30 1.72 4.97 -9.14
N PRO A 31 0.88 5.73 -8.41
CA PRO A 31 0.79 7.17 -8.52
C PRO A 31 2.15 7.82 -8.30
N ASN A 32 2.27 9.01 -8.85
CA ASN A 32 3.41 9.88 -8.58
C ASN A 32 3.58 10.04 -7.07
N SER A 33 4.83 9.93 -6.58
CA SER A 33 5.25 9.86 -5.16
C SER A 33 5.27 8.48 -4.50
N PHE A 34 4.71 7.45 -5.14
CA PHE A 34 4.79 6.07 -4.65
C PHE A 34 5.85 5.31 -5.42
N GLU A 35 6.56 4.46 -4.71
CA GLU A 35 7.57 3.57 -5.28
C GLU A 35 6.96 2.18 -5.45
N ALA A 36 7.13 1.59 -6.63
CA ALA A 36 6.79 0.20 -6.88
C ALA A 36 7.88 -0.69 -6.29
N ILE A 37 7.51 -1.57 -5.37
CA ILE A 37 8.39 -2.59 -4.77
C ILE A 37 7.82 -3.97 -5.09
N GLY A 38 8.64 -4.94 -5.49
CA GLY A 38 8.16 -6.17 -6.10
C GLY A 38 8.32 -6.18 -7.61
N GLN A 39 8.63 -7.34 -8.18
CA GLN A 39 8.46 -7.57 -9.63
C GLN A 39 7.00 -7.41 -10.10
N ALA A 40 6.05 -7.69 -9.20
CA ALA A 40 4.64 -7.46 -9.45
C ALA A 40 4.21 -6.02 -9.06
N GLY A 41 4.94 -5.35 -8.16
CA GLY A 41 4.87 -3.90 -7.90
C GLY A 41 3.76 -3.47 -6.96
N CYS A 42 3.92 -3.65 -5.65
CA CYS A 42 3.11 -2.91 -4.68
C CYS A 42 3.62 -1.49 -4.50
N CYS A 43 2.68 -0.56 -4.42
CA CYS A 43 2.98 0.84 -4.28
C CYS A 43 3.21 1.14 -2.80
N TYR A 44 4.29 1.84 -2.51
CA TYR A 44 4.63 2.25 -1.15
C TYR A 44 5.14 3.67 -1.18
N TYR A 45 4.56 4.52 -0.35
CA TYR A 45 5.10 5.85 -0.08
C TYR A 45 6.09 5.74 1.08
N PHE A 46 7.33 6.20 0.89
CA PHE A 46 8.33 6.28 1.97
C PHE A 46 8.41 7.72 2.48
N SER A 47 7.93 7.96 3.70
CA SER A 47 7.96 9.31 4.28
C SER A 47 9.37 9.87 4.42
N VAL A 48 9.58 11.06 3.85
CA VAL A 48 10.79 11.86 4.06
C VAL A 48 10.88 12.47 5.46
N LYS A 49 9.79 12.42 6.22
CA LYS A 49 9.67 12.94 7.60
C LYS A 49 9.46 11.82 8.61
N HIS A 50 10.01 10.64 8.37
CA HIS A 50 9.76 9.46 9.21
C HIS A 50 10.20 9.64 10.68
N ASP A 51 11.12 10.56 10.94
CA ASP A 51 11.60 10.97 12.26
C ASP A 51 10.74 12.05 12.94
N GLN A 52 9.75 12.62 12.24
CA GLN A 52 8.93 13.73 12.75
C GLN A 52 7.52 13.33 13.18
N TYR A 53 7.08 12.09 12.93
CA TYR A 53 5.77 11.61 13.38
C TYR A 53 5.91 10.93 14.73
N GLU A 54 5.58 11.68 15.77
CA GLU A 54 5.77 11.26 17.17
C GLU A 54 4.82 10.13 17.57
N THR A 55 3.67 10.01 16.91
CA THR A 55 2.66 8.98 17.24
C THR A 55 2.21 8.15 16.05
N PHE A 56 1.72 6.95 16.35
CA PHE A 56 1.06 6.07 15.39
C PHE A 56 -0.12 6.75 14.69
N GLN A 57 -0.95 7.49 15.45
CA GLN A 57 -2.15 8.13 14.92
C GLN A 57 -1.79 9.25 13.95
N GLU A 58 -0.82 10.11 14.27
CA GLU A 58 -0.38 11.17 13.35
C GLU A 58 0.21 10.59 12.05
N ALA A 59 0.99 9.50 12.15
CA ALA A 59 1.52 8.83 10.98
C ALA A 59 0.39 8.27 10.11
N ARG A 60 -0.67 7.73 10.72
CA ARG A 60 -1.85 7.21 10.04
C ARG A 60 -2.67 8.32 9.38
N ASP A 61 -2.97 9.39 10.12
CA ASP A 61 -3.74 10.53 9.63
C ASP A 61 -3.07 11.12 8.38
N TYR A 62 -1.75 11.27 8.41
CA TYR A 62 -1.01 11.75 7.23
C TYR A 62 -1.12 10.82 6.02
N CYS A 63 -1.20 9.49 6.20
CA CYS A 63 -1.46 8.58 5.08
C CYS A 63 -2.83 8.84 4.47
N GLN A 64 -3.83 8.96 5.33
CA GLN A 64 -5.23 9.11 4.92
C GLN A 64 -5.45 10.46 4.23
N GLU A 65 -4.86 11.54 4.76
CA GLU A 65 -4.83 12.86 4.11
C GLU A 65 -4.14 12.82 2.73
N LEU A 66 -3.03 12.07 2.60
CA LEU A 66 -2.36 11.86 1.32
C LEU A 66 -3.27 11.11 0.34
N GLY A 67 -4.01 10.11 0.81
CA GLY A 67 -5.02 9.40 0.02
C GLY A 67 -6.13 10.32 -0.48
N GLU A 68 -6.70 11.13 0.41
CA GLU A 68 -7.72 12.13 0.05
C GLU A 68 -7.22 13.10 -1.03
N LEU A 69 -5.98 13.60 -0.89
CA LEU A 69 -5.36 14.50 -1.85
C LEU A 69 -5.18 13.86 -3.24
N LEU A 70 -4.87 12.56 -3.26
CA LEU A 70 -4.62 11.80 -4.49
C LEU A 70 -5.88 11.15 -5.08
N GLY A 71 -7.02 11.21 -4.39
CA GLY A 71 -8.24 10.50 -4.77
C GLY A 71 -8.07 8.99 -4.71
N ALA A 72 -7.38 8.50 -3.67
CA ALA A 72 -6.88 7.16 -3.53
C ALA A 72 -7.08 6.61 -2.11
N ASP A 73 -7.22 5.30 -1.98
CA ASP A 73 -7.22 4.62 -0.68
C ASP A 73 -5.78 4.39 -0.22
N VAL A 74 -5.39 5.03 0.89
CA VAL A 74 -4.00 5.12 1.38
C VAL A 74 -4.05 5.09 2.91
N ASP A 75 -3.41 4.09 3.51
CA ASP A 75 -3.28 3.94 4.97
C ASP A 75 -1.86 3.43 5.32
N LEU A 76 -1.55 3.15 6.59
CA LEU A 76 -0.27 2.56 7.02
C LEU A 76 -0.03 1.15 6.42
N ALA A 77 1.24 0.73 6.41
CA ALA A 77 1.68 -0.42 5.61
C ALA A 77 1.26 -1.73 6.26
N GLU A 78 0.80 -2.68 5.46
CA GLU A 78 0.50 -4.04 5.91
C GLU A 78 1.54 -5.02 5.35
N ILE A 79 1.97 -5.97 6.18
CA ILE A 79 2.95 -7.00 5.81
C ILE A 79 2.25 -8.36 5.95
N GLY A 80 2.54 -9.34 5.10
CA GLY A 80 1.99 -10.69 5.22
C GLY A 80 0.64 -10.86 4.52
N ARG A 81 0.27 -9.94 3.63
CA ARG A 81 -1.02 -9.96 2.93
C ARG A 81 -1.02 -11.05 1.84
N SER A 82 -1.34 -12.28 2.26
CA SER A 82 -1.31 -13.53 1.47
C SER A 82 -2.21 -13.54 0.20
N GLY A 83 -2.97 -12.48 -0.07
CA GLY A 83 -3.86 -12.35 -1.24
C GLY A 83 -3.43 -11.34 -2.30
N ASN A 84 -2.46 -10.46 -2.02
CA ASN A 84 -2.07 -9.42 -2.98
C ASN A 84 -0.92 -9.91 -3.88
N LYS A 85 -1.26 -10.36 -5.09
CA LYS A 85 -0.30 -10.82 -6.10
C LYS A 85 0.78 -9.78 -6.45
N CYS A 86 0.53 -8.49 -6.20
CA CYS A 86 1.48 -7.41 -6.46
C CYS A 86 2.57 -7.28 -5.38
N CYS A 87 2.34 -7.79 -4.15
CA CYS A 87 3.18 -7.48 -2.99
C CYS A 87 4.22 -8.58 -2.71
N ASN A 88 5.43 -8.15 -2.35
CA ASN A 88 6.48 -9.01 -1.81
C ASN A 88 7.02 -8.36 -0.52
N ASP A 89 6.73 -8.98 0.62
CA ASP A 89 7.13 -8.47 1.94
C ASP A 89 8.65 -8.39 2.11
N ILE A 90 9.39 -9.35 1.52
CA ILE A 90 10.86 -9.38 1.62
C ILE A 90 11.44 -8.17 0.89
N GLU A 91 10.99 -7.90 -0.33
CA GLU A 91 11.47 -6.74 -1.11
C GLU A 91 11.09 -5.41 -0.44
N LEU A 92 9.92 -5.34 0.23
CA LEU A 92 9.55 -4.17 1.04
C LEU A 92 10.55 -3.96 2.19
N LEU A 93 10.85 -5.01 2.95
CA LEU A 93 11.79 -4.93 4.07
C LEU A 93 13.21 -4.57 3.61
N GLU A 94 13.67 -5.09 2.47
CA GLU A 94 14.93 -4.71 1.84
C GLU A 94 14.93 -3.23 1.44
N ALA A 95 13.87 -2.75 0.78
CA ALA A 95 13.74 -1.35 0.39
C ALA A 95 13.73 -0.40 1.60
N MET A 96 13.10 -0.80 2.71
CA MET A 96 13.12 -0.06 3.97
C MET A 96 14.55 0.03 4.55
N SER A 97 15.28 -1.10 4.53
CA SER A 97 16.67 -1.18 4.97
C SER A 97 17.60 -0.30 4.13
N ASP A 98 17.51 -0.40 2.80
CA ASP A 98 18.37 0.35 1.86
C ASP A 98 18.17 1.87 1.97
N LYS A 99 16.95 2.30 2.31
CA LYS A 99 16.62 3.72 2.55
C LYS A 99 17.02 4.21 3.94
N GLY A 100 17.56 3.34 4.81
CA GLY A 100 17.94 3.69 6.17
C GLY A 100 16.75 4.02 7.07
N VAL A 101 15.54 3.53 6.73
CA VAL A 101 14.33 3.81 7.50
C VAL A 101 14.42 3.08 8.83
N SER A 102 14.65 3.83 9.90
CA SER A 102 14.73 3.30 11.27
C SER A 102 13.39 3.50 11.97
N TYR A 103 12.82 2.41 12.49
CA TYR A 103 11.56 2.39 13.26
C TYR A 103 10.31 2.97 12.54
N PRO A 104 9.96 2.46 11.34
CA PRO A 104 8.78 2.95 10.65
C PRO A 104 7.50 2.51 11.36
N TRP A 105 6.54 3.44 11.46
CA TRP A 105 5.15 3.08 11.70
C TRP A 105 4.62 2.22 10.54
N ILE A 106 4.12 1.04 10.88
CA ILE A 106 3.34 0.13 10.01
C ILE A 106 1.95 -0.03 10.60
N GLY A 107 1.00 -0.55 9.83
CA GLY A 107 -0.43 -0.54 10.18
C GLY A 107 -0.88 -1.54 11.23
N ALA A 108 0.02 -2.29 11.86
CA ALA A 108 -0.34 -3.23 12.91
C ALA A 108 -0.61 -2.49 14.22
N THR A 109 -1.75 -2.75 14.85
CA THR A 109 -2.09 -2.22 16.19
C THR A 109 -2.98 -3.18 16.95
N ASP A 110 -2.91 -3.18 18.27
CA ASP A 110 -3.81 -3.90 19.17
C ASP A 110 -4.68 -2.94 20.01
N SER A 111 -4.79 -1.67 19.61
CA SER A 111 -5.53 -0.63 20.34
C SER A 111 -7.02 -0.95 20.57
N SER A 112 -7.61 -1.81 19.73
CA SER A 112 -8.98 -2.29 19.89
C SER A 112 -9.14 -3.40 20.95
N SER A 113 -8.09 -4.20 21.17
CA SER A 113 -8.07 -5.33 22.09
C SER A 113 -6.62 -5.74 22.35
N GLU A 114 -6.08 -5.35 23.50
CA GLU A 114 -4.72 -5.67 23.95
C GLU A 114 -4.37 -7.15 23.71
N GLY A 115 -3.20 -7.39 23.12
CA GLY A 115 -2.72 -8.74 22.78
C GLY A 115 -3.34 -9.35 21.51
N THR A 116 -4.25 -8.66 20.84
CA THR A 116 -4.77 -9.02 19.51
C THR A 116 -4.40 -7.95 18.49
N TRP A 117 -3.32 -8.20 17.77
CA TRP A 117 -2.85 -7.32 16.71
C TRP A 117 -3.73 -7.44 15.47
N ARG A 118 -4.06 -6.29 14.87
CA ARG A 118 -4.83 -6.19 13.65
C ARG A 118 -4.23 -5.14 12.74
N TRP A 119 -4.40 -5.33 11.43
CA TRP A 119 -4.06 -4.30 10.47
C TRP A 119 -5.14 -3.22 10.40
N VAL A 120 -4.76 -1.95 10.50
CA VAL A 120 -5.70 -0.83 10.57
C VAL A 120 -6.53 -0.61 9.30
N HIS A 121 -6.10 -1.13 8.16
CA HIS A 121 -6.78 -0.97 6.90
C HIS A 121 -7.64 -2.19 6.55
N SER A 122 -7.04 -3.39 6.46
CA SER A 122 -7.73 -4.64 6.12
C SER A 122 -8.50 -5.27 7.29
N GLN A 123 -8.20 -4.89 8.54
CA GLN A 123 -8.78 -5.46 9.76
C GLN A 123 -8.43 -6.95 10.01
N GLU A 124 -7.52 -7.51 9.20
CA GLU A 124 -6.98 -8.87 9.34
C GLU A 124 -6.10 -9.00 10.60
N VAL A 125 -6.04 -10.21 11.17
CA VAL A 125 -5.20 -10.59 12.33
C VAL A 125 -3.93 -11.27 11.84
#